data_AF-A0A3A6PPP7-F1
#
_entry.id   AF-A0A3A6PPP7-F1
#
_cell.length_a   1.000
_cell.length_b   1.000
_cell.length_c   1.000
_cell.angle_alpha   90.00
_cell.angle_beta   90.00
_cell.angle_gamma   90.00
#
_symmetry.space_group_name_H-M   'P 1'
#
loop_
_entity.id
_entity.type
_entity.pdbx_description
1 polymer ?
#
loop_
_entity_poly.entity_id
_entity_poly.type
_entity_poly.pdbx_seq_one_letter_code
_entity_poly.pdbx_strand_id
1 'polypeptide(L)'
;MADTKQGRDKQADDEAKRQRERDLEEARKRGDEAEPDAEDGDAPATCYRRDCAEPAAFVVLERYQEEGGHGAVEARVELCETHTAEESPVNLDAVYEDYVFRVEPLPDSA
;
A
#
# COMPACT_ATOMS: atom_id res chain seq x y z
N MET A 1 44.75 37.86 -19.22
CA MET A 1 43.54 37.35 -18.55
C MET A 1 43.97 36.16 -17.70
N ALA A 2 44.16 36.35 -16.39
CA ALA A 2 44.67 35.33 -15.50
C ALA A 2 43.51 34.84 -14.62
N ASP A 3 43.14 33.57 -14.77
CA ASP A 3 42.27 32.87 -13.84
C ASP A 3 43.00 32.83 -12.49
N THR A 4 42.65 33.76 -11.59
CA THR A 4 43.24 33.78 -10.26
C THR A 4 42.62 32.64 -9.46
N LYS A 5 43.40 31.99 -8.60
CA LYS A 5 42.93 30.95 -7.69
C LYS A 5 41.63 31.36 -6.97
N GLN A 6 41.57 32.62 -6.53
CA GLN A 6 40.38 33.23 -5.91
C GLN A 6 39.14 33.25 -6.80
N GLY A 7 39.29 33.44 -8.11
CA GLY A 7 38.16 33.39 -9.06
C GLY A 7 37.58 31.98 -9.21
N ARG A 8 38.42 30.94 -9.10
CA ARG A 8 37.98 29.54 -9.14
C ARG A 8 37.29 29.11 -7.86
N ASP A 9 37.82 29.53 -6.71
CA ASP A 9 37.22 29.26 -5.40
C ASP A 9 35.82 29.87 -5.28
N LYS A 10 35.64 31.11 -5.78
CA LYS A 10 34.32 31.76 -5.83
C LYS A 10 33.33 31.05 -6.74
N GLN A 11 33.77 30.62 -7.93
CA GLN A 11 32.92 29.86 -8.85
C GLN A 11 32.45 28.54 -8.23
N ALA A 12 33.32 27.85 -7.48
CA ALA A 12 32.98 26.62 -6.78
C ALA A 12 31.98 26.84 -5.64
N ASP A 13 32.14 27.92 -4.86
CA ASP A 13 31.20 28.29 -3.79
C ASP A 13 29.81 28.64 -4.36
N ASP A 14 29.77 29.43 -5.44
CA ASP A 14 28.54 29.80 -6.12
C ASP A 14 27.83 28.58 -6.76
N GLU A 15 28.57 27.58 -7.23
CA GLU A 15 28.02 26.32 -7.73
C GLU A 15 27.47 25.43 -6.61
N ALA A 16 28.22 25.28 -5.51
CA ALA A 16 27.80 24.51 -4.34
C ALA A 16 26.52 25.09 -3.71
N LYS A 17 26.41 26.42 -3.64
CA LYS A 17 25.22 27.10 -3.14
C LYS A 17 23.99 26.80 -4.02
N ARG A 18 24.13 26.91 -5.34
CA ARG A 18 23.04 26.62 -6.29
C ARG A 18 22.60 25.16 -6.24
N GLN A 19 23.53 24.23 -6.06
CA GLN A 19 23.21 22.81 -5.90
C GLN A 19 22.38 22.59 -4.63
N ARG A 20 22.80 23.16 -3.50
CA ARG A 20 22.08 23.02 -2.23
C ARG A 20 20.67 23.59 -2.27
N GLU A 21 20.48 24.73 -2.93
CA GLU A 21 19.16 25.34 -3.11
C GLU A 21 18.23 24.42 -3.92
N ARG A 22 18.71 23.81 -5.02
CA ARG A 22 17.96 22.83 -5.79
C ARG A 22 17.61 21.59 -4.97
N ASP A 23 18.57 21.07 -4.21
CA ASP A 23 18.35 19.86 -3.41
C ASP A 23 17.26 20.07 -2.35
N LEU A 24 17.20 21.28 -1.75
CA LEU A 24 16.16 21.66 -0.79
C LEU A 24 14.79 21.86 -1.46
N GLU A 25 14.76 22.47 -2.65
CA GLU A 25 13.53 22.67 -3.42
C GLU A 25 12.92 21.33 -3.86
N GLU A 26 13.75 20.42 -4.40
CA GLU A 26 13.34 19.07 -4.79
C GLU A 26 12.87 18.23 -3.59
N ALA A 27 13.56 18.33 -2.45
CA ALA A 27 13.13 17.67 -1.22
C ALA A 27 11.77 18.18 -0.74
N ARG A 28 11.54 19.50 -0.83
CA ARG A 28 10.25 20.10 -0.49
C ARG A 28 9.15 19.67 -1.47
N LYS A 29 9.44 19.69 -2.77
CA LYS A 29 8.50 19.27 -3.82
C LYS A 29 8.07 17.82 -3.65
N ARG A 30 9.01 16.92 -3.31
CA ARG A 30 8.70 15.52 -2.98
C ARG A 30 7.83 15.38 -1.74
N GLY A 31 8.06 16.21 -0.72
CA GLY A 31 7.21 16.23 0.47
C GLY A 31 5.83 16.87 0.27
N ASP A 32 5.63 17.59 -0.84
CA ASP A 32 4.35 18.20 -1.25
C ASP A 32 3.57 17.29 -2.22
N GLU A 33 4.17 16.20 -2.70
CA GLU A 33 3.41 15.12 -3.33
C GLU A 33 2.41 14.62 -2.29
N ALA A 34 1.12 14.67 -2.63
CA ALA A 34 0.07 14.18 -1.76
C ALA A 34 0.43 12.74 -1.37
N GLU A 35 0.64 12.50 -0.08
CA GLU A 35 0.67 11.14 0.44
C GLU A 35 -0.64 10.49 -0.02
N PRO A 36 -0.59 9.22 -0.49
CA PRO A 36 -1.81 8.54 -0.90
C PRO A 36 -2.82 8.70 0.24
N ASP A 37 -3.98 9.26 -0.09
CA ASP A 37 -5.05 9.50 0.85
C ASP A 37 -5.21 8.22 1.69
N ALA A 38 -4.91 8.31 2.99
CA ALA A 38 -5.13 7.22 3.93
C ALA A 38 -6.64 7.08 4.22
N GLU A 39 -7.46 7.19 3.17
CA GLU A 39 -8.92 7.33 3.18
C GLU A 39 -9.66 6.00 3.37
N ASP A 40 -8.97 4.93 3.75
CA ASP A 40 -9.60 3.64 4.11
C ASP A 40 -9.56 3.37 5.63
N GLY A 41 -9.26 4.39 6.46
CA GLY A 41 -9.14 4.22 7.91
C GLY A 41 -10.44 4.30 8.71
N ASP A 42 -11.50 4.93 8.17
CA ASP A 42 -12.72 5.26 8.92
C ASP A 42 -14.03 5.07 8.13
N ALA A 43 -13.96 4.84 6.82
CA ALA A 43 -15.15 4.48 6.04
C ALA A 43 -15.56 3.03 6.36
N PRO A 44 -16.87 2.74 6.53
CA PRO A 44 -17.32 1.36 6.67
C PRO A 44 -16.90 0.59 5.41
N ALA A 45 -16.16 -0.50 5.61
CA ALA A 45 -15.77 -1.37 4.51
C ALA A 45 -17.04 -1.77 3.73
N THR A 46 -16.99 -1.63 2.41
CA THR A 46 -18.08 -2.05 1.52
C THR A 46 -17.76 -3.44 0.99
N CYS A 47 -18.78 -4.18 0.60
CA CYS A 47 -18.58 -5.51 0.05
C CYS A 47 -17.69 -5.47 -1.21
N TYR A 48 -16.64 -6.28 -1.25
CA TYR A 48 -15.69 -6.35 -2.38
C TYR A 48 -16.33 -6.84 -3.70
N ARG A 49 -17.51 -7.48 -3.65
CA ARG A 49 -18.18 -7.99 -4.85
C ARG A 49 -18.53 -6.84 -5.80
N ARG A 50 -18.14 -6.99 -7.06
CA ARG A 50 -18.54 -6.07 -8.14
C ARG A 50 -20.08 -6.07 -8.17
N ASP A 51 -20.68 -4.88 -8.13
CA ASP A 51 -22.13 -4.66 -8.06
C ASP A 51 -22.80 -4.86 -6.68
N CYS A 52 -22.03 -4.96 -5.58
CA CYS A 52 -22.55 -4.92 -4.22
C CYS A 52 -22.12 -3.63 -3.51
N ALA A 53 -23.09 -2.83 -3.07
CA ALA A 53 -22.86 -1.62 -2.27
C ALA A 53 -23.27 -1.82 -0.80
N GLU A 54 -23.54 -3.06 -0.39
CA GLU A 54 -23.86 -3.37 1.00
C GLU A 54 -22.62 -3.19 1.89
N PRO A 55 -22.81 -2.80 3.16
CA PRO A 55 -21.72 -2.77 4.12
C PRO A 55 -21.15 -4.17 4.31
N ALA A 56 -19.83 -4.26 4.38
CA ALA A 56 -19.15 -5.48 4.74
C ALA A 56 -19.37 -5.75 6.23
N ALA A 57 -19.72 -7.00 6.54
CA ALA A 57 -19.94 -7.48 7.90
C ALA A 57 -18.83 -8.45 8.35
N PHE A 58 -18.11 -9.05 7.40
CA PHE A 58 -17.07 -10.03 7.67
C PHE A 58 -15.82 -9.77 6.84
N VAL A 59 -14.67 -10.17 7.39
CA VAL A 59 -13.41 -10.33 6.66
C VAL A 59 -13.20 -11.81 6.42
N VAL A 60 -13.00 -12.18 5.15
CA VAL A 60 -12.57 -13.53 4.76
C VAL A 60 -11.08 -13.48 4.46
N LEU A 61 -10.33 -14.33 5.15
CA LEU A 61 -8.89 -14.48 5.01
C LEU A 61 -8.57 -15.90 4.55
N GLU A 62 -7.88 -16.02 3.42
CA GLU A 62 -7.33 -17.28 2.93
C GLU A 62 -5.81 -17.16 2.74
N ARG A 63 -5.06 -18.00 3.48
CA ARG A 63 -3.61 -18.13 3.36
C ARG A 63 -3.28 -19.38 2.56
N TYR A 64 -2.80 -19.22 1.34
CA TYR A 64 -2.48 -20.32 0.41
C TYR A 64 -1.06 -20.21 -0.16
N GLN A 65 -0.54 -21.29 -0.73
CA GLN A 65 0.75 -21.26 -1.42
C GLN A 65 0.53 -20.92 -2.89
N GLU A 66 1.18 -19.88 -3.40
CA GLU A 66 1.06 -19.54 -4.82
C GLU A 66 1.77 -20.56 -5.70
N GLU A 67 1.15 -20.90 -6.84
CA GLU A 67 1.68 -21.85 -7.83
C GLU A 67 3.07 -21.45 -8.37
N GLY A 68 3.40 -20.16 -8.34
CA GLY A 68 4.71 -19.64 -8.77
C GLY A 68 5.87 -19.95 -7.82
N GLY A 69 5.62 -20.54 -6.65
CA GLY A 69 6.67 -20.85 -5.66
C GLY A 69 7.24 -19.62 -4.95
N HIS A 70 6.51 -18.50 -4.97
CA HIS A 70 6.91 -17.25 -4.31
C HIS A 70 6.68 -17.26 -2.79
N GLY A 71 6.00 -18.30 -2.27
CA GLY A 71 5.74 -18.49 -0.85
C GLY A 71 4.24 -18.53 -0.54
N ALA A 72 3.93 -18.42 0.75
CA ALA A 72 2.55 -18.31 1.22
C ALA A 72 2.05 -16.88 1.01
N VAL A 73 0.88 -16.74 0.40
CA VAL A 73 0.16 -15.49 0.22
C VAL A 73 -1.06 -15.49 1.11
N GLU A 74 -1.36 -14.32 1.68
CA GLU A 74 -2.57 -14.07 2.45
C GLU A 74 -3.49 -13.16 1.62
N ALA A 75 -4.62 -13.70 1.20
CA ALA A 75 -5.68 -12.95 0.56
C ALA A 75 -6.73 -12.57 1.60
N ARG A 76 -7.02 -11.27 1.71
CA ARG A 76 -8.06 -10.72 2.58
C ARG A 76 -9.11 -10.00 1.75
N VAL A 77 -10.38 -10.24 2.04
CA VAL A 77 -11.51 -9.55 1.40
C VAL A 77 -12.62 -9.27 2.41
N GLU A 78 -13.15 -8.06 2.39
CA GLU A 78 -14.31 -7.66 3.17
C GLU A 78 -15.61 -7.92 2.40
N LEU A 79 -16.57 -8.62 3.01
CA LEU A 79 -17.81 -9.07 2.37
C LEU A 79 -19.03 -8.86 3.26
N CYS A 80 -20.20 -8.69 2.65
CA CYS A 80 -21.49 -8.71 3.36
C CYS A 80 -21.89 -10.15 3.72
N GLU A 81 -22.83 -10.31 4.66
CA GLU A 81 -23.24 -11.63 5.17
C GLU A 81 -23.64 -12.61 4.05
N THR A 82 -24.37 -12.10 3.04
CA THR A 82 -24.84 -12.88 1.89
C THR A 82 -23.67 -13.44 1.10
N HIS A 83 -22.72 -12.60 0.71
CA HIS A 83 -21.58 -13.02 -0.10
C HIS A 83 -20.59 -13.85 0.70
N THR A 84 -20.39 -13.56 1.99
CA THR A 84 -19.59 -14.41 2.89
C THR A 84 -20.13 -15.83 2.95
N ALA A 85 -21.46 -16.02 2.92
CA ALA A 85 -22.06 -17.36 2.91
C ALA A 85 -21.85 -18.12 1.59
N GLU A 86 -21.58 -17.41 0.49
CA GLU A 86 -21.24 -18.00 -0.81
C GLU A 86 -19.75 -18.29 -0.98
N GLU A 87 -18.90 -17.64 -0.18
CA GLU A 87 -17.46 -17.90 -0.20
C GLU A 87 -17.15 -19.31 0.28
N SER A 88 -16.15 -19.91 -0.35
CA SER A 88 -15.66 -21.23 0.00
C SER A 88 -14.15 -21.27 -0.23
N PRO A 89 -13.38 -22.05 0.54
CA PRO A 89 -11.96 -22.18 0.31
C PRO A 89 -11.70 -22.71 -1.10
N VAL A 90 -10.96 -21.95 -1.90
CA VAL A 90 -10.75 -22.25 -3.33
C VAL A 90 -9.40 -22.94 -3.57
N ASN A 91 -8.43 -22.78 -2.66
CA ASN A 91 -7.07 -23.31 -2.83
C ASN A 91 -6.83 -24.63 -2.07
N LEU A 92 -7.82 -25.53 -2.08
CA LEU A 92 -7.75 -26.83 -1.37
C LEU A 92 -6.81 -27.85 -2.04
N ASP A 93 -6.46 -27.65 -3.30
CA ASP A 93 -5.53 -28.53 -4.02
C ASP A 93 -4.06 -28.28 -3.62
N ALA A 94 -3.76 -27.11 -3.04
CA ALA A 94 -2.43 -26.71 -2.58
C ALA A 94 -2.33 -26.64 -1.04
N VAL A 95 -3.09 -27.49 -0.33
CA VAL A 95 -3.05 -27.52 1.14
C VAL A 95 -1.64 -27.88 1.63
N TYR A 96 -1.03 -26.92 2.30
CA TYR A 96 0.26 -27.03 2.97
C TYR A 96 0.04 -26.91 4.48
N GLU A 97 1.08 -27.19 5.27
CA GLU A 97 0.99 -27.28 6.74
C GLU A 97 0.42 -26.02 7.42
N ASP A 98 0.53 -24.89 6.75
CA ASP A 98 0.20 -23.54 7.22
C ASP A 98 -1.05 -22.96 6.51
N TYR A 99 -1.80 -23.78 5.76
CA TYR A 99 -3.02 -23.35 5.09
C TYR A 99 -4.08 -22.93 6.11
N VAL A 100 -4.67 -21.75 5.89
CA VAL A 100 -5.67 -21.16 6.80
C VAL A 100 -6.79 -20.53 5.98
N PHE A 101 -8.03 -20.91 6.29
CA PHE A 101 -9.23 -20.20 5.85
C PHE A 101 -9.99 -19.74 7.09
N ARG A 102 -10.21 -18.44 7.23
CA ARG A 102 -10.89 -17.83 8.38
C ARG A 102 -11.91 -16.81 7.91
N VAL A 103 -13.01 -16.76 8.64
CA VAL A 103 -14.06 -15.75 8.50
C VAL A 103 -14.20 -15.09 9.86
N GLU A 104 -13.95 -13.79 9.93
CA GLU A 104 -14.01 -13.01 11.16
C GLU A 104 -15.01 -11.87 10.99
N PRO A 105 -15.88 -11.60 11.98
CA PRO A 105 -16.78 -10.44 11.93
C PRO A 105 -15.97 -9.15 11.99
N LEU A 106 -16.34 -8.17 11.17
CA LEU A 106 -15.83 -6.82 11.26
C LEU A 106 -16.36 -6.16 12.55
N PRO A 107 -15.56 -5.35 13.26
CA PRO A 107 -16.09 -4.55 14.35
C PRO A 107 -17.14 -3.58 13.78
N ASP A 108 -18.32 -3.53 14.41
CA ASP A 108 -19.30 -2.47 14.12
C ASP A 108 -18.61 -1.11 14.32
N SER A 109 -18.38 -0.39 13.22
CA SER A 109 -18.00 1.03 13.25
C SER A 109 -19.21 1.82 13.75
N ALA A 110 -19.34 1.88 15.08
CA ALA A 110 -20.41 2.54 15.83
C ALA A 110 -20.35 4.08 15.75
#